data_AF-A0A4P1S8I9-F1
#
_entry.id   AF-A0A4P1S8I9-F1
#
_cell.length_a   1.000
_cell.length_b   1.000
_cell.length_c   1.000
_cell.angle_alpha   90.00
_cell.angle_beta   90.00
_cell.angle_gamma   90.00
#
_symmetry.space_group_name_H-M   'P 1'
#
loop_
_entity.id
_entity.type
_entity.pdbx_description
1 polymer ?
#
loop_
_entity_poly.entity_id
_entity_poly.type
_entity_poly.pdbx_seq_one_letter_code
_entity_poly.pdbx_strand_id
1 'polypeptide(L)'
;MRIPATLAITSLLLTPLAQAKEYPIGEPQQCGGMEVGAVYLQPVEMDPPGMMRAAAESDVHLEADISATEDNRNGWQEGSFVPYLSIHYTLRKKGSDEVVEGDFHPMVANDGPHYGDNVKLLGPGKYQLTYKILPPGSGHAMFGRHTDKETGVAPWFEGCELNYEFTYAGIGKKGGY
;
A
#
# COMPACT_ATOMS: atom_id res chain seq x y z
N MET A 1 -19.54 60.07 -31.06
CA MET A 1 -19.23 59.38 -29.79
C MET A 1 -19.25 57.88 -30.04
N ARG A 2 -18.10 57.22 -30.03
CA ARG A 2 -17.99 55.75 -30.06
C ARG A 2 -16.95 55.35 -29.02
N ILE A 3 -17.40 54.72 -27.95
CA ILE A 3 -16.55 54.17 -26.88
C ILE A 3 -16.18 52.75 -27.33
N PRO A 4 -14.91 52.37 -27.45
CA PRO A 4 -14.55 50.98 -27.71
C PRO A 4 -14.65 50.21 -26.40
N ALA A 5 -15.43 49.13 -26.40
CA ALA A 5 -15.51 48.20 -25.30
C ALA A 5 -14.29 47.26 -25.35
N THR A 6 -13.41 47.38 -24.37
CA THR A 6 -12.26 46.49 -24.18
C THR A 6 -12.77 45.18 -23.55
N LEU A 7 -12.67 44.08 -24.29
CA LEU A 7 -12.99 42.75 -23.79
C LEU A 7 -11.79 42.24 -22.98
N ALA A 8 -11.94 42.15 -21.66
CA ALA A 8 -10.93 41.56 -20.78
C ALA A 8 -11.03 40.03 -20.86
N ILE A 9 -10.01 39.38 -21.42
CA ILE A 9 -9.87 37.92 -21.42
C ILE A 9 -9.22 37.54 -20.09
N THR A 10 -10.01 37.02 -19.15
CA THR A 10 -9.51 36.37 -17.92
C THR A 10 -8.97 34.99 -18.26
N SER A 11 -7.64 34.85 -18.27
CA SER A 11 -6.95 33.58 -18.36
C SER A 11 -7.17 32.79 -17.06
N LEU A 12 -7.97 31.73 -17.08
CA LEU A 12 -8.04 30.77 -15.98
C LEU A 12 -6.71 29.99 -15.95
N LEU A 13 -5.90 30.20 -14.91
CA LEU A 13 -4.73 29.38 -14.63
C LEU A 13 -5.21 28.00 -14.13
N LEU A 14 -5.15 26.99 -15.00
CA LEU A 14 -5.39 25.60 -14.62
C LEU A 14 -4.16 25.11 -13.85
N THR A 15 -4.25 25.04 -12.53
CA THR A 15 -3.22 24.38 -11.71
C THR A 15 -3.35 22.86 -11.87
N PRO A 16 -2.28 22.13 -12.23
CA PRO A 16 -2.34 20.67 -12.31
C PRO A 16 -2.65 20.10 -10.92
N LEU A 17 -3.63 19.20 -10.86
CA LEU A 17 -3.90 18.40 -9.65
C LEU A 17 -2.69 17.50 -9.41
N ALA A 18 -2.06 17.63 -8.24
CA ALA A 18 -0.99 16.73 -7.84
C ALA A 18 -1.59 15.36 -7.51
N GLN A 19 -1.30 14.34 -8.33
CA GLN A 19 -1.61 12.95 -8.00
C GLN A 19 -0.39 12.26 -7.41
N ALA A 20 -0.62 11.42 -6.40
CA ALA A 20 0.37 10.45 -5.96
C ALA A 20 0.74 9.55 -7.15
N LYS A 21 2.02 9.22 -7.27
CA LYS A 21 2.48 8.26 -8.27
C LYS A 21 2.96 7.01 -7.55
N GLU A 22 2.23 5.93 -7.73
CA GLU A 22 2.64 4.61 -7.32
C GLU A 22 3.66 4.02 -8.29
N TYR A 23 4.58 3.27 -7.72
CA TYR A 23 5.62 2.53 -8.41
C TYR A 23 5.45 1.05 -8.05
N PRO A 24 5.09 0.18 -9.01
CA PRO A 24 4.91 -1.24 -8.75
C PRO A 24 6.23 -1.92 -8.37
N ILE A 25 6.15 -2.87 -7.43
CA ILE A 25 7.24 -3.71 -6.97
C ILE A 25 6.97 -5.15 -7.39
N GLY A 26 7.61 -5.58 -8.48
CA GLY A 26 7.38 -6.91 -9.06
C GLY A 26 5.96 -7.07 -9.62
N GLU A 27 5.52 -8.32 -9.73
CA GLU A 27 4.16 -8.68 -10.14
C GLU A 27 3.32 -9.09 -8.92
N PRO A 28 1.99 -8.86 -8.94
CA PRO A 28 1.09 -9.36 -7.89
C PRO A 28 1.21 -10.88 -7.69
N GLN A 29 1.04 -11.32 -6.44
CA GLN A 29 1.13 -12.73 -6.04
C GLN A 29 -0.12 -13.19 -5.28
N GLN A 30 -0.33 -14.49 -5.20
CA GLN A 30 -1.52 -15.09 -4.58
C GLN A 30 -1.23 -15.58 -3.16
N CYS A 31 -2.14 -15.33 -2.21
CA CYS A 31 -2.11 -15.86 -0.85
C CYS A 31 -3.53 -16.07 -0.32
N GLY A 32 -3.89 -17.30 0.05
CA GLY A 32 -5.11 -17.55 0.84
C GLY A 32 -6.43 -17.11 0.19
N GLY A 33 -6.55 -17.13 -1.14
CA GLY A 33 -7.72 -16.59 -1.85
C GLY A 33 -7.71 -15.06 -1.94
N MET A 34 -6.51 -14.48 -2.03
CA MET A 34 -6.27 -13.05 -2.17
C MET A 34 -5.15 -12.83 -3.17
N GLU A 35 -5.28 -11.81 -4.00
CA GLU A 35 -4.18 -11.24 -4.76
C GLU A 35 -3.52 -10.13 -3.93
N VAL A 36 -2.19 -10.10 -3.93
CA VAL A 36 -1.36 -9.19 -3.15
C VAL A 36 -0.39 -8.47 -4.08
N GLY A 37 -0.68 -7.20 -4.33
CA GLY A 37 0.21 -6.24 -4.98
C GLY A 37 1.18 -5.62 -3.97
N ALA A 38 2.31 -5.15 -4.48
CA ALA A 38 3.26 -4.36 -3.72
C ALA A 38 3.59 -3.10 -4.50
N VAL A 39 3.45 -1.93 -3.87
CA VAL A 39 3.77 -0.64 -4.47
C VAL A 39 4.54 0.22 -3.48
N TYR A 40 5.21 1.25 -3.99
CA TYR A 40 5.66 2.36 -3.17
C TYR A 40 5.31 3.69 -3.81
N LEU A 41 5.20 4.73 -3.00
CA LEU A 41 5.04 6.12 -3.43
C LEU A 41 5.79 7.07 -2.49
N GLN A 42 5.59 8.38 -2.67
CA GLN A 42 6.15 9.36 -1.73
C GLN A 42 5.67 9.11 -0.29
N PRO A 43 6.47 9.40 0.75
CA PRO A 43 6.00 9.35 2.13
C PRO A 43 4.72 10.16 2.33
N VAL A 44 3.83 9.65 3.18
CA VAL A 44 2.52 10.26 3.47
C VAL A 44 2.43 10.71 4.93
N GLU A 45 1.64 11.75 5.19
CA GLU A 45 1.27 12.15 6.55
C GLU A 45 0.07 11.31 7.01
N MET A 46 0.02 10.96 8.29
CA MET A 46 -1.03 10.08 8.83
C MET A 46 -1.54 10.56 10.17
N ASP A 47 -2.83 10.33 10.39
CA ASP A 47 -3.50 10.48 11.68
C ASP A 47 -4.04 9.12 12.15
N PRO A 48 -3.89 8.75 13.44
CA PRO A 48 -3.16 9.48 14.48
C PRO A 48 -1.64 9.53 14.26
N PRO A 49 -0.97 10.60 14.71
CA PRO A 49 0.49 10.69 14.65
C PRO A 49 1.14 9.58 15.50
N GLY A 50 2.32 9.13 15.07
CA GLY A 50 3.07 8.07 15.76
C GLY A 50 2.61 6.65 15.43
N MET A 51 1.62 6.48 14.54
CA MET A 51 1.28 5.17 13.98
C MET A 51 2.41 4.59 13.14
N MET A 52 3.08 5.44 12.37
CA MET A 52 4.20 5.09 11.50
C MET A 52 5.33 6.11 11.61
N ARG A 53 6.48 5.82 10.98
CA ARG A 53 7.58 6.80 10.87
C ARG A 53 7.09 8.09 10.23
N ALA A 54 7.56 9.23 10.75
CA ALA A 54 7.21 10.54 10.21
C ALA A 54 7.63 10.66 8.74
N ALA A 55 6.78 11.27 7.90
CA ALA A 55 7.03 11.38 6.46
C ALA A 55 8.37 12.06 6.13
N ALA A 56 8.73 13.08 6.90
CA ALA A 56 9.98 13.83 6.75
C ALA A 56 11.25 12.99 7.02
N GLU A 57 11.12 11.85 7.69
CA GLU A 57 12.20 10.93 8.02
C GLU A 57 12.23 9.69 7.11
N SER A 58 11.30 9.60 6.16
CA SER A 58 11.12 8.43 5.29
C SER A 58 11.51 8.74 3.85
N ASP A 59 11.82 7.67 3.11
CA ASP A 59 12.13 7.76 1.68
C ASP A 59 10.93 7.39 0.81
N VAL A 60 10.10 6.46 1.29
CA VAL A 60 8.89 5.99 0.61
C VAL A 60 7.76 5.76 1.60
N HIS A 61 6.53 5.78 1.10
CA HIS A 61 5.44 5.01 1.70
C HIS A 61 5.36 3.68 0.93
N LEU A 62 5.45 2.56 1.64
CA LEU A 62 5.43 1.20 1.09
C LEU A 62 4.09 0.56 1.41
N GLU A 63 3.44 -0.04 0.42
CA GLU A 63 2.08 -0.56 0.55
C GLU A 63 1.96 -2.03 0.09
N ALA A 64 1.02 -2.73 0.70
CA ALA A 64 0.45 -3.98 0.21
C ALA A 64 -1.02 -3.77 -0.15
N ASP A 65 -1.31 -3.86 -1.44
CA ASP A 65 -2.67 -3.83 -1.98
C ASP A 65 -3.23 -5.24 -2.00
N ILE A 66 -4.28 -5.48 -1.23
CA ILE A 66 -4.81 -6.83 -1.03
C ILE A 66 -6.28 -6.85 -1.36
N SER A 67 -6.64 -7.66 -2.35
CA SER A 67 -8.03 -7.90 -2.73
C SER A 67 -8.35 -9.39 -2.75
N ALA A 68 -9.55 -9.75 -2.30
CA ALA A 68 -10.04 -11.12 -2.40
C ALA A 68 -10.18 -11.55 -3.87
N THR A 69 -9.77 -12.76 -4.18
CA THR A 69 -10.00 -13.38 -5.50
C THR A 69 -11.40 -13.99 -5.59
N GLU A 70 -11.84 -14.32 -6.81
CA GLU A 70 -13.14 -14.96 -7.05
C GLU A 70 -13.34 -16.25 -6.23
N ASP A 71 -12.27 -17.00 -5.99
CA ASP A 71 -12.28 -18.26 -5.25
C ASP A 71 -12.09 -18.11 -3.73
N ASN A 72 -12.20 -16.89 -3.19
CA ASN A 72 -12.08 -16.65 -1.76
C ASN A 72 -13.08 -17.49 -0.94
N ARG A 73 -12.55 -18.34 -0.05
CA ARG A 73 -13.35 -19.30 0.73
C ARG A 73 -13.76 -18.79 2.11
N ASN A 74 -13.37 -17.57 2.43
CA ASN A 74 -13.52 -16.98 3.75
C ASN A 74 -14.63 -15.92 3.82
N GLY A 75 -15.38 -15.74 2.72
CA GLY A 75 -16.60 -14.94 2.68
C GLY A 75 -16.42 -13.51 2.17
N TRP A 76 -15.23 -13.13 1.71
CA TRP A 76 -15.03 -11.85 1.02
C TRP A 76 -15.47 -11.94 -0.44
N GLN A 77 -16.09 -10.87 -0.93
CA GLN A 77 -16.45 -10.75 -2.34
C GLN A 77 -15.20 -10.45 -3.17
N GLU A 78 -15.14 -10.97 -4.39
CA GLU A 78 -14.07 -10.68 -5.33
C GLU A 78 -13.80 -9.16 -5.44
N GLY A 79 -12.52 -8.78 -5.46
CA GLY A 79 -12.06 -7.39 -5.55
C GLY A 79 -12.18 -6.60 -4.25
N SER A 80 -12.79 -7.15 -3.20
CA SER A 80 -12.90 -6.46 -1.91
C SER A 80 -11.57 -6.48 -1.15
N PHE A 81 -11.26 -5.36 -0.49
CA PHE A 81 -10.19 -5.31 0.49
C PHE A 81 -10.39 -6.35 1.60
N VAL A 82 -9.29 -7.01 1.99
CA VAL A 82 -9.30 -8.00 3.08
C VAL A 82 -8.73 -7.39 4.37
N PRO A 83 -9.59 -7.01 5.35
CA PRO A 83 -9.16 -6.37 6.58
C PRO A 83 -8.62 -7.36 7.63
N TYR A 84 -8.04 -6.82 8.69
CA TYR A 84 -7.57 -7.54 9.89
C TYR A 84 -6.42 -8.54 9.66
N LEU A 85 -5.69 -8.43 8.55
CA LEU A 85 -4.46 -9.18 8.34
C LEU A 85 -3.34 -8.65 9.24
N SER A 86 -2.39 -9.51 9.59
CA SER A 86 -1.09 -9.08 10.13
C SER A 86 -0.04 -9.27 9.06
N ILE A 87 0.66 -8.19 8.71
CA ILE A 87 1.61 -8.17 7.60
C ILE A 87 2.93 -7.62 8.11
N HIS A 88 3.96 -8.45 8.05
CA HIS A 88 5.33 -8.05 8.33
C HIS A 88 6.09 -7.93 7.02
N TYR A 89 6.86 -6.87 6.85
CA TYR A 89 7.72 -6.69 5.68
C TYR A 89 9.19 -6.81 6.07
N THR A 90 9.99 -7.36 5.16
CA THR A 90 11.45 -7.39 5.25
C THR A 90 12.04 -6.93 3.93
N LEU A 91 12.92 -5.93 3.99
CA LEU A 91 13.65 -5.39 2.85
C LEU A 91 15.14 -5.68 2.99
N ARG A 92 15.72 -6.24 1.92
CA ARG A 92 17.15 -6.51 1.81
C ARG A 92 17.71 -5.83 0.57
N LYS A 93 18.66 -4.92 0.76
CA LYS A 93 19.39 -4.31 -0.36
C LYS A 93 20.50 -5.23 -0.83
N LYS A 94 20.58 -5.48 -2.14
CA LYS A 94 21.68 -6.27 -2.72
C LYS A 94 23.04 -5.64 -2.38
N GLY A 95 23.91 -6.43 -1.76
CA GLY A 95 25.26 -6.00 -1.36
C GLY A 95 25.33 -5.24 -0.03
N SER A 96 24.27 -5.26 0.78
CA SER A 96 24.26 -4.79 2.16
C SER A 96 23.89 -5.95 3.10
N ASP A 97 24.49 -5.97 4.29
CA ASP A 97 24.11 -6.90 5.36
C ASP A 97 23.00 -6.32 6.26
N GLU A 98 22.64 -5.04 6.08
CA GLU A 98 21.56 -4.39 6.83
C GLU A 98 20.20 -4.85 6.33
N VAL A 99 19.29 -5.05 7.28
CA VAL A 99 17.89 -5.43 7.04
C VAL A 99 17.01 -4.30 7.52
N VAL A 100 16.05 -3.89 6.69
CA VAL A 100 14.99 -2.96 7.08
C VAL A 100 13.70 -3.76 7.17
N GLU A 101 13.06 -3.78 8.33
CA GLU A 101 11.86 -4.56 8.57
C GLU A 101 10.91 -3.84 9.51
N GLY A 102 9.64 -4.25 9.49
CA GLY A 102 8.57 -3.63 10.25
C GLY A 102 7.23 -4.30 9.98
N ASP A 103 6.20 -3.84 10.69
CA ASP A 103 4.83 -4.31 10.51
C ASP A 103 4.02 -3.23 9.79
N PHE A 104 3.21 -3.63 8.80
CA PHE A 104 2.28 -2.70 8.18
C PHE A 104 1.07 -2.43 9.07
N HIS A 105 0.52 -1.24 8.87
CA HIS A 105 -0.70 -0.80 9.53
C HIS A 105 -1.85 -0.72 8.51
N PRO A 106 -3.09 -1.12 8.88
CA PRO A 106 -4.25 -0.89 8.04
C PRO A 106 -4.58 0.60 8.04
N MET A 107 -4.81 1.16 6.84
CA MET A 107 -5.11 2.57 6.66
C MET A 107 -6.01 2.80 5.44
N VAL A 108 -6.39 4.05 5.19
CA VAL A 108 -7.23 4.43 4.06
C VAL A 108 -6.72 5.71 3.43
N ALA A 109 -6.60 5.72 2.11
CA ALA A 109 -6.30 6.89 1.30
C ALA A 109 -7.49 7.23 0.38
N ASN A 110 -7.31 8.15 -0.56
CA ASN A 110 -8.37 8.63 -1.44
C ASN A 110 -8.70 7.66 -2.59
N ASP A 111 -7.88 6.63 -2.79
CA ASP A 111 -8.05 5.51 -3.72
C ASP A 111 -8.62 4.26 -3.06
N GLY A 112 -8.48 4.11 -1.73
CA GLY A 112 -9.11 3.03 -0.98
C GLY A 112 -8.32 2.61 0.28
N PRO A 113 -8.78 1.54 0.94
CA PRO A 113 -8.06 0.93 2.05
C PRO A 113 -6.89 0.05 1.56
N HIS A 114 -5.78 0.10 2.28
CA HIS A 114 -4.59 -0.74 2.05
C HIS A 114 -3.84 -0.97 3.37
N TYR A 115 -2.75 -1.74 3.32
CA TYR A 115 -1.78 -1.84 4.41
C TYR A 115 -0.49 -1.14 4.01
N GLY A 116 0.12 -0.38 4.91
CA GLY A 116 1.38 0.29 4.57
C GLY A 116 2.20 0.74 5.77
N ASP A 117 3.38 1.27 5.47
CA ASP A 117 4.25 1.97 6.41
C ASP A 117 5.13 2.99 5.67
N ASN A 118 5.52 4.04 6.39
CA ASN A 118 6.52 5.00 5.94
C ASN A 118 7.92 4.42 6.22
N VAL A 119 8.71 4.16 5.18
CA VAL A 119 9.97 3.42 5.30
C VAL A 119 11.18 4.29 4.93
N LYS A 120 12.23 4.20 5.76
CA LYS A 120 13.58 4.69 5.44
C LYS A 120 14.37 3.58 4.75
N LEU A 121 14.84 3.83 3.52
CA LEU A 121 15.58 2.85 2.72
C LEU A 121 17.10 3.04 2.87
N LEU A 122 17.86 2.04 2.43
CA LEU A 122 19.33 2.04 2.42
C LEU A 122 19.91 2.71 1.14
N GLY A 123 19.24 3.77 0.68
CA GLY A 123 19.54 4.52 -0.54
C GLY A 123 19.22 3.77 -1.85
N PRO A 124 19.56 4.35 -3.01
CA PRO A 124 19.29 3.74 -4.32
C PRO A 124 19.95 2.37 -4.49
N GLY A 125 19.28 1.45 -5.19
CA GLY A 125 19.78 0.11 -5.47
C GLY A 125 18.70 -0.92 -5.76
N LYS A 126 19.11 -2.18 -5.88
CA LYS A 126 18.22 -3.34 -6.04
C LYS A 126 17.85 -3.89 -4.66
N TYR A 127 16.57 -4.17 -4.47
CA TYR A 127 16.00 -4.67 -3.23
C TYR A 127 15.21 -5.95 -3.47
N GLN A 128 15.30 -6.86 -2.51
CA GLN A 128 14.32 -7.91 -2.31
C GLN A 128 13.38 -7.46 -1.19
N LEU A 129 12.08 -7.60 -1.43
CA LEU A 129 11.01 -7.35 -0.48
C LEU A 129 10.30 -8.67 -0.19
N THR A 130 10.13 -8.98 1.09
CA THR A 130 9.39 -10.15 1.53
C THR A 130 8.23 -9.71 2.40
N TYR A 131 7.01 -10.15 2.07
CA TYR A 131 5.83 -10.01 2.92
C TYR A 131 5.54 -11.33 3.60
N LYS A 132 5.39 -11.30 4.93
CA LYS A 132 4.81 -12.39 5.70
C LYS A 132 3.41 -12.01 6.13
N ILE A 133 2.41 -12.71 5.60
CA ILE A 133 0.99 -12.40 5.79
C ILE A 133 0.37 -13.48 6.64
N LEU A 134 -0.28 -13.08 7.74
CA LEU A 134 -1.04 -13.96 8.60
C LEU A 134 -2.55 -13.63 8.52
N PRO A 135 -3.42 -14.63 8.63
CA PRO A 135 -4.87 -14.44 8.56
C PRO A 135 -5.40 -13.61 9.72
N PRO A 136 -6.66 -13.15 9.65
CA PRO A 136 -7.28 -12.47 10.78
C PRO A 136 -7.27 -13.30 12.07
N GLY A 137 -7.07 -12.64 13.20
CA GLY A 137 -7.01 -13.28 14.52
C GLY A 137 -5.65 -13.89 14.89
N SER A 138 -4.62 -13.80 14.04
CA SER A 138 -3.25 -14.21 14.39
C SER A 138 -2.49 -13.20 15.26
N GLY A 139 -3.04 -11.98 15.42
CA GLY A 139 -2.47 -10.90 16.22
C GLY A 139 -3.41 -10.42 17.33
N HIS A 140 -3.38 -9.12 17.65
CA HIS A 140 -4.20 -8.54 18.72
C HIS A 140 -5.65 -8.21 18.32
N ALA A 141 -6.01 -8.36 17.04
CA ALA A 141 -7.34 -8.05 16.55
C ALA A 141 -8.27 -9.27 16.59
N MET A 142 -9.40 -9.14 17.27
CA MET A 142 -10.44 -10.16 17.31
C MET A 142 -11.29 -10.10 16.03
N PHE A 143 -11.11 -11.07 15.12
CA PHE A 143 -11.93 -11.23 13.93
C PHE A 143 -12.45 -12.67 13.81
N GLY A 144 -13.74 -12.83 14.10
CA GLY A 144 -14.41 -14.14 14.10
C GLY A 144 -14.90 -14.55 12.71
N ARG A 145 -15.10 -15.85 12.52
CA ARG A 145 -15.82 -16.41 11.37
C ARG A 145 -17.03 -17.21 11.84
N HIS A 146 -18.08 -17.22 11.04
CA HIS A 146 -19.20 -18.15 11.24
C HIS A 146 -18.74 -19.58 10.93
N THR A 147 -19.29 -20.55 11.67
CA THR A 147 -18.87 -21.97 11.60
C THR A 147 -20.05 -22.95 11.51
N ASP A 148 -21.27 -22.45 11.67
CA ASP A 148 -22.51 -23.17 11.45
C ASP A 148 -22.70 -23.55 9.98
N LYS A 149 -23.63 -24.47 9.71
CA LYS A 149 -23.84 -25.01 8.36
C LYS A 149 -24.52 -23.99 7.45
N GLU A 150 -25.36 -23.13 8.01
CA GLU A 150 -26.23 -22.21 7.29
C GLU A 150 -25.45 -21.00 6.76
N THR A 151 -24.47 -20.51 7.53
CA THR A 151 -23.76 -19.25 7.24
C THR A 151 -22.25 -19.33 7.39
N GLY A 152 -21.70 -20.52 7.69
CA GLY A 152 -20.29 -20.70 7.92
C GLY A 152 -19.40 -20.53 6.69
N VAL A 153 -18.17 -20.10 6.94
CA VAL A 153 -17.09 -20.01 5.95
C VAL A 153 -15.96 -20.97 6.30
N ALA A 154 -15.04 -21.20 5.37
CA ALA A 154 -13.89 -22.09 5.60
C ALA A 154 -13.01 -21.59 6.77
N PRO A 155 -12.20 -22.47 7.39
CA PRO A 155 -11.10 -22.04 8.24
C PRO A 155 -10.22 -20.99 7.57
N TRP A 156 -9.60 -20.14 8.37
CA TRP A 156 -8.60 -19.20 7.86
C TRP A 156 -7.46 -19.94 7.16
N PHE A 157 -6.87 -19.29 6.15
CA PHE A 157 -5.67 -19.78 5.48
C PHE A 157 -4.48 -19.84 6.44
N GLU A 158 -3.49 -20.69 6.15
CA GLU A 158 -2.20 -20.64 6.83
C GLU A 158 -1.38 -19.46 6.31
N GLY A 159 -0.53 -18.86 7.15
CA GLY A 159 0.25 -17.70 6.73
C GLY A 159 1.12 -17.94 5.49
N CYS A 160 1.28 -16.91 4.66
CA CYS A 160 2.07 -16.96 3.44
C CYS A 160 3.34 -16.11 3.55
N GLU A 161 4.34 -16.45 2.74
CA GLU A 161 5.50 -15.61 2.47
C GLU A 161 5.56 -15.28 0.96
N LEU A 162 5.52 -14.00 0.62
CA LEU A 162 5.53 -13.50 -0.76
C LEU A 162 6.81 -12.71 -1.01
N ASN A 163 7.45 -12.92 -2.15
CA ASN A 163 8.78 -12.35 -2.43
C ASN A 163 8.76 -11.53 -3.72
N TYR A 164 9.17 -10.27 -3.64
CA TYR A 164 9.21 -9.32 -4.75
C TYR A 164 10.62 -8.75 -4.91
N GLU A 165 10.93 -8.28 -6.11
CA GLU A 165 12.18 -7.58 -6.39
C GLU A 165 11.89 -6.24 -7.08
N PHE A 166 12.65 -5.20 -6.71
CA PHE A 166 12.56 -3.90 -7.37
C PHE A 166 13.88 -3.13 -7.35
N THR A 167 13.97 -2.12 -8.20
CA THR A 167 15.06 -1.15 -8.18
C THR A 167 14.54 0.18 -7.68
N TYR A 168 15.08 0.66 -6.57
CA TYR A 168 14.80 2.00 -6.06
C TYR A 168 15.80 3.01 -6.61
N ALA A 169 15.29 4.06 -7.25
CA ALA A 169 16.09 5.15 -7.80
C ALA A 169 15.69 6.54 -7.24
N GLY A 170 14.81 6.57 -6.23
CA GLY A 170 14.17 7.80 -5.74
C GLY A 170 12.76 8.03 -6.32
N ILE A 171 11.95 8.81 -5.60
CA ILE A 171 10.54 9.12 -5.94
C ILE A 171 10.35 10.27 -6.95
N GLY A 172 11.45 10.77 -7.55
CA GLY A 172 11.40 11.97 -8.42
C GLY A 172 11.01 13.26 -7.67
N LYS A 173 10.95 14.40 -8.38
CA LYS A 173 10.44 15.67 -7.79
C LYS A 173 8.92 15.72 -7.89
N LYS A 174 8.22 16.08 -6.79
CA LYS A 174 6.79 16.44 -6.83
C LYS A 174 6.57 17.54 -7.88
N GLY A 175 5.77 17.25 -8.91
CA GLY A 175 5.33 18.25 -9.90
C GLY A 175 6.30 18.60 -11.02
N GLY A 176 7.27 17.76 -11.34
CA GLY A 176 8.17 17.96 -12.49
C GLY A 176 7.75 17.17 -13.73
N TYR A 177 6.71 17.63 -14.43
CA TYR A 177 6.46 17.33 -15.84
C TYR A 177 6.32 18.66 -16.59
#